data_AF-A0A8T5MSE4-F1
#
_entry.id   AF-A0A8T5MSE4-F1
#
_cell.length_a   1.000
_cell.length_b   1.000
_cell.length_c   1.000
_cell.angle_alpha   90.00
_cell.angle_beta   90.00
_cell.angle_gamma   90.00
#
_symmetry.space_group_name_H-M   'P 1'
#
loop_
_entity.id
_entity.type
_entity.pdbx_description
1 polymer ?
#
loop_
_entity_poly.entity_id
_entity_poly.type
_entity_poly.pdbx_seq_one_letter_code
_entity_poly.pdbx_strand_id
1 'polypeptide(L)'
;MRRLDHKRQLVEYFMKNLAKNYTEDSLKFALQNQGYSRSAIDQALEEAHKEIAKKAPVLKEKPVIKYEIYNENDEPIRIDPFNFWEKVRFFFKGKKF
;
A
#
# COMPACT_ATOMS: atom_id res chain seq x y z
N MET A 1 25.18 -31.66 0.77
CA MET A 1 24.83 -30.22 0.86
C MET A 1 24.83 -29.63 -0.55
N ARG A 2 23.77 -29.87 -1.34
CA ARG A 2 23.69 -29.43 -2.76
C ARG A 2 22.24 -29.14 -3.18
N ARG A 3 21.29 -29.97 -2.75
CA ARG A 3 19.88 -29.88 -3.21
C ARG A 3 19.08 -28.73 -2.59
N LEU A 4 19.34 -28.39 -1.31
CA LEU A 4 18.70 -27.27 -0.61
C LEU A 4 19.12 -25.91 -1.18
N ASP A 5 20.38 -25.78 -1.59
CA ASP A 5 20.92 -24.54 -2.14
C ASP A 5 20.24 -24.17 -3.47
N HIS A 6 19.95 -25.15 -4.32
CA HIS A 6 19.28 -24.92 -5.60
C HIS A 6 17.87 -24.33 -5.46
N LYS A 7 17.09 -24.79 -4.47
CA LYS A 7 15.74 -24.26 -4.25
C LYS A 7 15.80 -22.81 -3.76
N ARG A 8 16.67 -22.53 -2.80
CA ARG A 8 16.87 -21.17 -2.26
C ARG A 8 17.34 -20.20 -3.35
N GLN A 9 18.24 -20.64 -4.23
CA GLN A 9 18.74 -19.85 -5.36
C GLN A 9 17.61 -19.46 -6.33
N LEU A 10 16.69 -20.37 -6.63
CA LEU A 10 15.53 -20.05 -7.49
C LEU A 10 14.59 -19.03 -6.83
N VAL A 11 14.33 -19.17 -5.53
CA VAL A 11 13.52 -18.20 -4.77
C VAL A 11 14.18 -16.82 -4.79
N GLU A 12 15.48 -16.74 -4.52
CA GLU A 12 16.23 -15.48 -4.58
C GLU A 12 16.27 -14.88 -5.98
N TYR A 13 16.38 -15.72 -7.02
CA TYR A 13 16.31 -15.28 -8.40
C TYR A 13 14.97 -14.61 -8.69
N PHE A 14 13.85 -15.23 -8.30
CA PHE A 14 12.53 -14.62 -8.46
C PHE A 14 12.39 -13.32 -7.67
N MET A 15 12.76 -13.29 -6.38
CA MET A 15 12.66 -12.08 -5.57
C MET A 15 13.46 -10.91 -6.14
N LYS A 16 14.70 -11.15 -6.57
CA LYS A 16 15.58 -10.11 -7.14
C LYS A 16 15.05 -9.57 -8.48
N ASN A 17 14.41 -10.40 -9.29
CA ASN A 17 13.90 -9.98 -10.60
C ASN A 17 12.48 -9.41 -10.54
N LEU A 18 11.61 -9.92 -9.67
CA LEU A 18 10.31 -9.30 -9.40
C LEU A 18 10.48 -7.89 -8.83
N ALA A 19 11.47 -7.68 -7.97
CA ALA A 19 11.83 -6.33 -7.48
C ALA A 19 12.30 -5.37 -8.61
N LYS A 20 12.71 -5.90 -9.77
CA LYS A 20 13.10 -5.14 -10.97
C LYS A 20 11.95 -5.01 -11.99
N ASN A 21 10.72 -5.41 -11.63
CA ASN A 21 9.54 -5.40 -12.50
C ASN A 21 9.63 -6.33 -13.72
N TYR A 22 10.39 -7.41 -13.67
CA TYR A 22 10.26 -8.49 -14.66
C TYR A 22 8.94 -9.24 -14.47
N THR A 23 8.30 -9.66 -15.56
CA THR A 23 7.07 -10.45 -15.50
C THR A 23 7.38 -11.89 -15.10
N GLU A 24 6.48 -12.52 -14.33
CA GLU A 24 6.62 -13.91 -13.90
C GLU A 24 6.82 -14.85 -15.09
N ASP A 25 6.07 -14.65 -16.18
CA ASP A 25 6.15 -15.47 -17.38
C ASP A 25 7.51 -15.38 -18.06
N SER A 26 8.12 -14.19 -18.10
CA SER A 26 9.46 -14.01 -18.67
C SER A 26 10.52 -14.78 -17.87
N LEU A 27 10.39 -14.79 -16.54
CA LEU A 27 11.30 -15.48 -15.64
C LEU A 27 11.10 -17.00 -15.70
N LYS A 28 9.85 -17.46 -15.76
CA LYS A 28 9.54 -18.89 -15.99
C LYS A 28 10.14 -19.37 -17.30
N PHE A 29 9.97 -18.61 -18.39
CA PHE A 29 10.52 -18.96 -19.69
C PHE A 29 12.07 -19.01 -19.67
N ALA A 30 12.71 -18.04 -19.02
CA ALA A 30 14.17 -18.02 -18.87
C ALA A 30 14.71 -19.24 -18.11
N LEU A 31 14.08 -19.60 -16.99
CA LEU A 31 14.49 -20.77 -16.19
C LEU A 31 14.20 -22.09 -16.89
N GLN A 32 13.09 -22.17 -17.63
CA GLN A 32 12.76 -23.35 -18.43
C GLN A 32 13.80 -23.56 -19.54
N ASN A 33 14.23 -22.49 -20.22
CA ASN A 33 15.30 -22.55 -21.23
C ASN A 33 16.66 -22.93 -20.64
N GLN A 34 16.90 -22.64 -19.35
CA GLN A 34 18.09 -23.09 -18.62
C GLN A 34 18.02 -24.57 -18.19
N GLY A 35 16.90 -25.25 -18.42
CA GLY A 35 16.72 -26.67 -18.11
C GLY A 35 16.18 -26.96 -16.71
N TYR A 36 15.67 -25.96 -15.99
CA TYR A 36 15.00 -26.21 -14.71
C TYR A 36 13.64 -26.90 -14.92
N SER A 37 13.33 -27.85 -14.05
CA SER A 37 12.03 -28.53 -14.07
C SER A 37 10.90 -27.55 -13.74
N ARG A 38 9.79 -27.62 -14.48
CA ARG A 38 8.61 -26.78 -14.29
C ARG A 38 8.10 -26.78 -12.85
N SER A 39 8.05 -27.94 -12.21
CA SER A 39 7.62 -28.07 -10.80
C SER A 39 8.51 -27.30 -9.82
N ALA A 40 9.83 -27.31 -10.01
CA ALA A 40 10.75 -26.55 -9.17
C ALA A 40 10.61 -25.03 -9.39
N ILE A 41 10.36 -24.61 -10.63
CA ILE A 41 10.11 -23.20 -10.98
C ILE A 41 8.84 -22.72 -10.27
N ASP A 42 7.74 -23.47 -10.40
CA ASP A 42 6.45 -23.10 -9.81
C ASP A 42 6.52 -23.04 -8.27
N GLN A 43 7.16 -24.04 -7.64
CA GLN A 43 7.36 -24.04 -6.18
C GLN A 43 8.21 -22.86 -5.70
N ALA A 44 9.28 -22.52 -6.42
CA ALA A 44 10.13 -21.40 -6.06
C ALA A 44 9.42 -20.06 -6.21
N LEU A 45 8.58 -19.91 -7.23
CA LEU A 45 7.77 -18.72 -7.44
C LEU A 45 6.75 -18.54 -6.30
N GLU A 46 6.03 -19.60 -5.94
CA GLU A 46 5.05 -19.56 -4.84
C GLU A 46 5.72 -19.17 -3.51
N GLU A 47 6.91 -19.71 -3.23
CA GLU A 47 7.69 -19.39 -2.04
C GLU A 47 8.21 -17.93 -2.07
N ALA A 48 8.63 -17.42 -3.23
CA ALA A 48 9.01 -16.02 -3.40
C ALA A 48 7.84 -15.06 -3.11
N HIS A 49 6.63 -15.34 -3.60
CA HIS A 49 5.44 -14.54 -3.28
C HIS A 49 5.12 -14.54 -1.79
N LYS A 50 5.23 -15.70 -1.13
CA LYS A 50 5.03 -15.80 0.33
C LYS A 50 6.02 -14.93 1.09
N GLU A 51 7.29 -14.89 0.69
CA GLU A 51 8.31 -14.04 1.32
C GLU A 51 8.07 -12.55 1.06
N ILE A 52 7.72 -12.18 -0.17
CA ILE A 52 7.39 -10.79 -0.53
C ILE A 52 6.17 -10.33 0.26
N ALA A 53 5.12 -11.14 0.35
CA ALA A 53 3.92 -10.83 1.12
C ALA A 53 4.20 -10.67 2.62
N LYS A 54 5.09 -11.48 3.20
CA LYS A 54 5.55 -11.32 4.59
C LYS A 54 6.33 -10.03 4.82
N LYS A 55 7.09 -9.58 3.82
CA LYS A 55 7.91 -8.36 3.91
C LYS A 55 7.12 -7.10 3.58
N ALA A 56 6.06 -7.21 2.78
CA ALA A 56 5.23 -6.08 2.39
C ALA A 56 4.67 -5.39 3.65
N PRO A 57 4.75 -4.04 3.73
CA PRO A 57 4.20 -3.32 4.86
C PRO A 57 2.69 -3.54 4.89
N VAL A 58 2.17 -3.95 6.05
CA VAL A 58 0.71 -3.99 6.27
C VAL A 58 0.22 -2.54 6.16
N LEU A 59 -0.48 -2.21 5.08
CA LEU A 59 -1.13 -0.92 4.90
C LEU A 59 -2.25 -0.78 5.94
N LYS A 60 -1.87 -0.36 7.14
CA LYS A 60 -2.79 0.03 8.20
C LYS A 60 -3.25 1.45 7.95
N GLU A 61 -4.10 1.65 6.95
CA GLU A 61 -4.84 2.90 6.85
C GLU A 61 -5.83 2.94 8.02
N LYS A 62 -5.66 3.92 8.91
CA LYS A 62 -6.65 4.14 9.97
C LYS A 62 -7.95 4.56 9.30
N PRO A 63 -9.12 4.02 9.71
CA PRO A 63 -10.38 4.52 9.19
C PRO A 63 -10.51 6.00 9.56
N VAL A 64 -10.62 6.87 8.56
CA VAL A 64 -10.88 8.30 8.76
C VAL A 64 -12.39 8.47 8.90
N ILE A 65 -12.87 8.63 10.12
CA ILE A 65 -14.29 8.92 10.38
C ILE A 65 -14.54 10.37 9.96
N LYS A 66 -15.35 10.58 8.92
CA LYS A 66 -15.83 11.90 8.50
C LYS A 66 -17.17 12.18 9.18
N TYR A 67 -17.29 13.33 9.84
CA TYR A 67 -18.55 13.80 10.43
C TYR A 67 -19.11 14.90 9.53
N GLU A 68 -20.34 14.72 9.08
CA GLU A 68 -21.11 15.72 8.34
C GLU A 68 -22.25 16.22 9.24
N ILE A 69 -22.46 17.53 9.30
CA ILE A 69 -23.50 18.13 10.14
C ILE A 69 -24.68 18.49 9.23
N TYR A 70 -25.86 17.98 9.56
CA TYR A 70 -27.10 18.19 8.83
C TYR A 70 -28.04 19.08 9.66
N ASN A 71 -28.80 19.95 8.98
CA ASN A 71 -29.89 20.72 9.59
C ASN A 71 -31.18 19.88 9.71
N GLU A 72 -32.21 20.41 10.39
CA GLU A 72 -33.55 19.79 10.52
C GLU A 72 -34.25 19.48 9.18
N ASN A 73 -33.79 20.08 8.09
CA ASN A 73 -34.28 19.87 6.71
C ASN A 73 -33.38 18.95 5.87
N ASP A 74 -32.46 18.17 6.49
CA ASP A 74 -31.50 17.28 5.83
C ASP A 74 -30.50 17.97 4.86
N GLU A 75 -30.28 19.27 5.03
CA GLU A 75 -29.30 20.02 4.23
C GLU A 75 -27.91 20.06 4.92
N PRO A 76 -26.81 19.85 4.18
CA PRO A 76 -25.46 19.84 4.74
C PRO A 76 -24.99 21.27 5.09
N ILE A 77 -24.62 21.48 6.36
CA ILE A 77 -24.14 22.77 6.84
C ILE A 77 -22.63 22.88 6.57
N ARG A 78 -22.24 23.84 5.73
CA ARG A 78 -20.83 24.24 5.60
C ARG A 78 -20.54 25.31 6.64
N ILE A 79 -19.88 24.93 7.72
CA ILE A 79 -19.36 25.89 8.70
C ILE A 79 -18.00 26.37 8.18
N ASP A 80 -17.99 27.51 7.50
CA ASP A 80 -16.73 28.16 7.15
C ASP A 80 -16.05 28.66 8.44
N PRO A 81 -14.75 28.37 8.65
CA PRO A 81 -14.06 28.83 9.85
C PRO A 81 -14.03 30.37 9.87
N PHE A 82 -14.38 30.96 11.01
CA PHE A 82 -14.36 32.40 11.20
C PHE A 82 -13.04 33.01 10.72
N ASN A 83 -13.14 34.02 9.85
CA ASN A 83 -11.96 34.69 9.34
C ASN A 83 -11.35 35.57 10.45
N PHE A 84 -10.03 35.68 10.49
CA PHE A 84 -9.28 36.42 11.51
C PHE A 84 -9.84 37.84 11.76
N TRP A 85 -10.24 38.53 10.69
CA TRP A 85 -10.85 39.87 10.74
C TRP A 85 -12.24 39.92 11.38
N GLU A 86 -13.01 38.85 11.31
CA GLU A 86 -14.32 38.77 11.98
C GLU A 86 -14.13 38.66 13.49
N LYS A 87 -13.15 37.86 13.93
CA LYS A 87 -12.77 37.75 15.35
C LYS A 87 -12.30 39.08 15.93
N VAL A 88 -11.49 39.82 15.18
CA VAL A 88 -11.04 41.17 15.56
C VAL A 88 -12.22 42.15 15.62
N ARG A 89 -13.12 42.16 14.61
CA ARG A 89 -14.32 43.02 14.64
C ARG A 89 -15.21 42.75 15.86
N PHE A 90 -15.45 41.49 16.20
CA PHE A 90 -16.26 41.12 17.37
C PHE A 90 -15.62 41.60 18.68
N PHE A 91 -14.29 41.50 18.80
CA PHE A 91 -13.56 41.97 19.98
C PHE A 91 -13.65 43.50 20.18
N PHE A 92 -13.61 44.28 19.11
CA PHE A 92 -13.75 45.74 19.19
C PHE A 92 -15.21 46.22 19.29
N LYS A 93 -16.19 45.44 18.80
CA LYS A 93 -17.62 45.78 18.88
C LYS A 93 -18.24 45.52 20.26
N GLY A 94 -17.57 44.77 21.13
CA GLY A 94 -18.00 44.47 22.51
C GLY A 94 -17.84 45.61 23.53
N LYS A 95 -17.34 46.79 23.13
CA LYS A 95 -17.20 47.97 24.00
C LYS A 95 -18.21 49.06 23.62
N LYS A 96 -19.49 48.80 23.91
CA LYS A 96 -20.51 49.84 24.13
C LYS A 96 -21.28 49.47 25.39
N PHE A 97 -20.72 49.86 26.53
CA PHE A 97 -21.45 50.18 27.76
C PHE A 97 -21.15 51.66 28.04
#